data_AF-A0A4V1A3M2-F1
#
_entry.id   AF-A0A4V1A3M2-F1
#
_cell.length_a   1.000
_cell.length_b   1.000
_cell.length_c   1.000
_cell.angle_alpha   90.00
_cell.angle_beta   90.00
_cell.angle_gamma   90.00
#
_symmetry.space_group_name_H-M   'P 1'
#
loop_
_entity.id
_entity.type
_entity.pdbx_description
1 polymer ?
#
loop_
_entity_poly.entity_id
_entity_poly.type
_entity_poly.pdbx_seq_one_letter_code
_entity_poly.pdbx_strand_id
1 'polypeptide(L)'
;MTIRRNQVLALAAPITLWAIHFTILYALVSAACSPRALMSIATMQTLSFIATIIALIGAGLPIVRVPVRRKNDDMATAIRLAAVIAVIAIVLNAVAFPFFANCGG
;
A
#
# COMPACT_ATOMS: atom_id res chain seq x y z
N MET A 1 6.47 -30.47 2.07
CA MET A 1 6.82 -29.12 2.54
C MET A 1 5.68 -28.57 3.37
N THR A 2 5.82 -28.48 4.69
CA THR A 2 4.84 -27.81 5.55
C THR A 2 5.17 -26.32 5.60
N ILE A 3 4.42 -25.51 4.84
CA ILE A 3 4.56 -24.06 4.87
C ILE A 3 4.16 -23.58 6.26
N ARG A 4 5.05 -22.86 6.97
CA ARG A 4 4.72 -22.32 8.28
C ARG A 4 3.74 -21.16 8.11
N ARG A 5 2.68 -21.12 8.91
CA ARG A 5 1.67 -20.04 8.92
C ARG A 5 2.29 -18.63 8.91
N ASN A 6 3.41 -18.45 9.62
CA ASN A 6 4.13 -17.17 9.69
C ASN A 6 4.74 -16.74 8.34
N GLN A 7 5.14 -17.68 7.48
CA GLN A 7 5.67 -17.39 6.14
C GLN A 7 4.56 -16.95 5.19
N VAL A 8 3.39 -17.61 5.26
CA VAL A 8 2.20 -17.21 4.48
C VAL A 8 1.77 -15.80 4.87
N LEU A 9 1.73 -15.50 6.17
CA LEU A 9 1.39 -14.17 6.66
C LEU A 9 2.43 -13.13 6.21
N ALA A 10 3.72 -13.43 6.28
CA ALA A 10 4.78 -12.52 5.84
C ALA A 10 4.73 -12.22 4.33
N LEU A 11 4.32 -13.20 3.52
CA LEU A 11 4.15 -13.04 2.08
C LEU A 11 2.87 -12.26 1.73
N ALA A 12 1.75 -12.56 2.40
CA ALA A 12 0.46 -11.95 2.11
C ALA A 12 0.33 -10.53 2.68
N ALA A 13 0.95 -10.25 3.84
CA ALA A 13 0.86 -8.96 4.52
C ALA A 13 1.10 -7.72 3.62
N PRO A 14 2.19 -7.63 2.83
CA PRO A 14 2.42 -6.46 1.98
C PRO A 14 1.32 -6.28 0.92
N ILE A 15 0.83 -7.38 0.32
CA ILE A 15 -0.24 -7.33 -0.69
C ILE A 15 -1.57 -6.91 -0.04
N THR A 16 -1.90 -7.48 1.11
CA THR A 16 -3.11 -7.10 1.86
C THR A 16 -3.05 -5.64 2.28
N LEU A 17 -1.88 -5.14 2.70
CA LEU A 17 -1.71 -3.74 3.07
C LEU A 17 -1.90 -2.80 1.88
N TRP A 18 -1.40 -3.17 0.69
CA TRP A 18 -1.70 -2.45 -0.54
C TRP A 18 -3.21 -2.44 -0.86
N ALA A 19 -3.90 -3.57 -0.74
CA ALA A 19 -5.34 -3.64 -1.01
C ALA A 19 -6.16 -2.77 -0.03
N ILE A 20 -5.79 -2.77 1.25
CA ILE A 20 -6.38 -1.89 2.27
C ILE A 20 -6.14 -0.43 1.90
N HIS A 21 -4.90 -0.07 1.56
CA HIS A 21 -4.54 1.29 1.13
C HIS A 21 -5.36 1.74 -0.08
N PHE A 22 -5.46 0.92 -1.12
CA PHE A 22 -6.27 1.20 -2.30
C PHE A 22 -7.74 1.45 -1.92
N THR A 23 -8.30 0.60 -1.06
CA THR A 23 -9.70 0.74 -0.59
C THR A 23 -9.92 2.04 0.16
N ILE A 24 -8.98 2.43 1.03
CA ILE A 24 -9.02 3.71 1.75
C ILE A 24 -9.01 4.88 0.77
N LEU A 25 -8.08 4.89 -0.19
CA LEU A 25 -7.99 5.96 -1.18
C LEU A 25 -9.27 6.07 -2.01
N TYR A 26 -9.81 4.94 -2.45
CA TYR A 26 -11.08 4.91 -3.17
C TYR A 26 -12.24 5.48 -2.35
N ALA A 27 -12.33 5.12 -1.06
CA ALA A 27 -13.36 5.62 -0.16
C ALA A 27 -13.23 7.13 0.08
N LEU A 28 -12.01 7.65 0.23
CA LEU A 28 -11.73 9.07 0.40
C LEU A 28 -12.14 9.87 -0.84
N VAL A 29 -11.74 9.42 -2.04
CA VAL A 29 -12.14 10.06 -3.31
C VAL A 29 -13.65 10.03 -3.48
N SER A 30 -14.28 8.88 -3.21
CA SER A 30 -15.74 8.75 -3.30
C SER A 30 -16.48 9.68 -2.33
N ALA A 31 -15.95 9.87 -1.12
CA ALA A 31 -16.54 10.78 -0.14
C ALA A 31 -16.38 12.25 -0.54
N ALA A 32 -15.20 12.65 -1.01
CA ALA A 32 -14.91 14.01 -1.47
C ALA A 32 -15.70 14.39 -2.73
N CYS A 33 -15.88 13.44 -3.65
CA CYS A 33 -16.56 13.66 -4.93
C CYS A 33 -18.03 13.23 -4.95
N SER A 34 -18.60 12.93 -3.79
CA SER A 34 -20.03 12.68 -3.66
C SER A 34 -20.83 13.98 -3.87
N PRO A 35 -22.09 13.91 -4.35
CA PRO A 35 -22.94 15.10 -4.54
C PRO A 35 -23.15 15.93 -3.26
N ARG A 36 -22.95 15.31 -2.10
CA ARG A 36 -23.12 15.92 -0.78
C ARG A 36 -21.82 16.51 -0.23
N ALA A 37 -20.70 16.30 -0.92
CA ALA A 37 -19.35 16.75 -0.57
C ALA A 37 -19.03 16.61 0.93
N LEU A 38 -19.00 15.38 1.45
CA LEU A 38 -18.79 15.10 2.88
C LEU A 38 -17.43 15.61 3.41
N MET A 39 -16.47 15.87 2.52
CA MET A 39 -15.15 16.39 2.87
C MET A 39 -14.60 17.29 1.77
N SER A 40 -13.70 18.20 2.13
CA SER A 40 -12.96 19.02 1.17
C SER A 40 -11.87 18.20 0.45
N ILE A 41 -11.49 18.63 -0.76
CA ILE A 41 -10.38 18.04 -1.52
C ILE A 41 -9.06 18.10 -0.71
N ALA A 42 -8.82 19.20 0.02
CA ALA A 42 -7.63 19.35 0.87
C ALA A 42 -7.61 18.31 2.00
N THR A 43 -8.76 18.06 2.63
CA THR A 43 -8.90 17.01 3.66
C THR A 43 -8.65 15.62 3.06
N MET A 44 -9.24 15.34 1.89
CA MET A 44 -9.02 14.09 1.16
C MET A 44 -7.53 13.88 0.84
N GLN A 45 -6.86 14.87 0.27
CA GLN A 45 -5.42 14.80 -0.05
C GLN A 45 -4.56 14.56 1.19
N THR A 46 -4.86 15.24 2.30
CA THR A 46 -4.14 15.08 3.57
C THR A 46 -4.28 13.66 4.12
N LEU A 47 -5.51 13.13 4.15
CA LEU A 47 -5.78 11.77 4.61
C LEU A 47 -5.16 10.72 3.68
N SER A 48 -5.23 10.92 2.37
CA SER A 48 -4.59 10.07 1.37
C SER A 48 -3.07 10.04 1.54
N PHE A 49 -2.45 11.19 1.81
CA PHE A 49 -1.02 11.28 2.08
C PHE A 49 -0.63 10.49 3.33
N ILE A 50 -1.34 10.70 4.44
CA ILE A 50 -1.11 9.97 5.70
C ILE A 50 -1.26 8.46 5.51
N ALA A 51 -2.36 8.03 4.86
CA ALA A 51 -2.61 6.62 4.59
C ALA A 51 -1.49 5.99 3.73
N THR A 52 -0.97 6.74 2.76
CA THR A 52 0.13 6.31 1.89
C THR A 52 1.42 6.15 2.67
N ILE A 53 1.79 7.09 3.54
CA ILE A 53 3.00 6.98 4.37
C ILE A 53 2.93 5.75 5.29
N ILE A 54 1.78 5.52 5.94
CA ILE A 54 1.57 4.36 6.81
C ILE A 54 1.71 3.06 6.01
N ALA A 55 1.09 2.99 4.84
CA ALA A 55 1.15 1.82 3.96
C ALA A 55 2.57 1.55 3.46
N LEU A 56 3.32 2.59 3.08
CA LEU A 56 4.72 2.47 2.64
C LEU A 56 5.63 1.95 3.75
N ILE A 57 5.49 2.46 4.97
CA ILE A 57 6.29 2.00 6.13
C ILE A 57 5.98 0.53 6.41
N GLY A 58 4.70 0.15 6.42
CA GLY A 58 4.30 -1.24 6.68
C GLY A 58 4.74 -2.21 5.59
N ALA A 59 4.51 -1.87 4.31
CA ALA A 59 4.87 -2.72 3.17
C ALA A 59 6.38 -2.73 2.90
N GLY A 60 7.10 -1.68 3.26
CA GLY A 60 8.55 -1.57 3.10
C GLY A 60 9.35 -2.33 4.18
N LEU A 61 8.74 -2.62 5.33
CA LEU A 61 9.39 -3.29 6.45
C LEU A 61 10.08 -4.63 6.07
N PRO A 62 9.46 -5.53 5.28
CA PRO A 62 10.08 -6.79 4.87
C PRO A 62 11.28 -6.60 3.93
N ILE A 63 11.31 -5.51 3.15
CA ILE A 63 12.43 -5.18 2.25
C ILE A 63 13.70 -4.98 3.08
N VAL A 64 13.59 -4.26 4.19
CA VAL A 64 14.73 -3.92 5.05
C VAL A 64 15.07 -5.04 6.04
N ARG A 65 14.05 -5.72 6.60
CA ARG A 65 14.25 -6.69 7.70
C ARG A 65 14.58 -8.11 7.24
N VAL A 66 14.15 -8.53 6.04
CA VAL A 66 14.44 -9.88 5.54
C VAL A 66 15.83 -9.86 4.89
N PRO A 67 16.79 -10.69 5.30
CA PRO A 67 18.13 -10.70 4.72
C PRO A 67 18.15 -11.22 3.28
N VAL A 68 19.04 -10.65 2.45
CA VAL A 68 19.12 -10.90 0.98
C VAL A 68 19.63 -12.31 0.64
N ARG A 69 20.37 -12.96 1.55
CA ARG A 69 21.23 -14.08 1.14
C ARG A 69 21.48 -15.08 2.27
N ARG A 70 20.68 -16.15 2.27
CA ARG A 70 21.17 -17.50 2.62
C ARG A 70 20.95 -18.39 1.41
N LYS A 71 21.97 -19.17 1.05
CA LYS A 71 21.91 -20.14 -0.05
C LYS A 71 20.70 -21.05 0.18
N ASN A 72 19.73 -21.06 -0.74
CA ASN A 72 18.45 -21.81 -0.73
C ASN A 72 17.26 -21.25 0.08
N ASP A 73 17.11 -19.92 0.24
CA ASP A 73 15.89 -19.35 0.86
C ASP A 73 14.97 -18.65 -0.15
N ASP A 74 14.37 -19.44 -1.05
CA ASP A 74 13.43 -18.97 -2.08
C ASP A 74 12.24 -18.21 -1.48
N MET A 75 11.82 -18.61 -0.27
CA MET A 75 10.72 -17.95 0.45
C MET A 75 11.09 -16.54 0.91
N ALA A 76 12.31 -16.33 1.42
CA ALA A 76 12.79 -14.99 1.80
C ALA A 76 12.84 -14.06 0.58
N THR A 77 13.27 -14.58 -0.57
CA THR A 77 13.27 -13.85 -1.85
C THR A 77 11.85 -13.49 -2.28
N ALA A 78 10.92 -14.44 -2.22
CA ALA A 78 9.52 -14.21 -2.58
C ALA A 78 8.86 -13.14 -1.69
N ILE A 79 9.09 -13.17 -0.37
CA ILE A 79 8.56 -12.18 0.57
C ILE A 79 9.06 -10.77 0.23
N ARG A 80 10.36 -10.62 -0.07
CA ARG A 80 10.93 -9.32 -0.43
C ARG A 80 10.41 -8.81 -1.78
N LEU A 81 10.28 -9.70 -2.75
CA LEU A 81 9.73 -9.33 -4.06
C LEU A 81 8.26 -8.90 -3.93
N ALA A 82 7.44 -9.62 -3.16
CA ALA A 82 6.07 -9.24 -2.87
C ALA A 82 5.99 -7.87 -2.18
N ALA A 83 6.89 -7.60 -1.22
CA ALA A 83 6.99 -6.31 -0.56
C ALA A 83 7.37 -5.17 -1.54
N VAL A 84 8.33 -5.40 -2.43
CA VAL A 84 8.71 -4.43 -3.47
C VAL A 84 7.55 -4.13 -4.40
N ILE A 85 6.85 -5.17 -4.89
CA ILE A 85 5.69 -5.01 -5.77
C ILE A 85 4.59 -4.20 -5.06
N ALA A 86 4.28 -4.53 -3.80
CA ALA A 86 3.29 -3.80 -3.03
C ALA A 86 3.67 -2.33 -2.82
N VAL A 87 4.93 -2.04 -2.50
CA VAL A 87 5.43 -0.66 -2.36
C VAL A 87 5.27 0.12 -3.67
N ILE A 88 5.67 -0.47 -4.81
CA ILE A 88 5.49 0.16 -6.12
C ILE A 88 4.01 0.44 -6.37
N ALA A 89 3.12 -0.52 -6.09
CA ALA A 89 1.70 -0.36 -6.30
C ALA A 89 1.08 0.73 -5.39
N ILE A 90 1.54 0.86 -4.14
CA ILE A 90 1.14 1.95 -3.22
C ILE A 90 1.57 3.32 -3.79
N VAL A 91 2.79 3.43 -4.30
CA VAL A 91 3.27 4.68 -4.92
C VAL A 91 2.44 5.04 -6.15
N LEU A 92 2.17 4.06 -7.02
CA LEU A 92 1.37 4.28 -8.23
C LEU A 92 -0.08 4.67 -7.92
N ASN A 93 -0.68 4.13 -6.85
CA ASN A 93 -2.00 4.57 -6.39
C ASN A 93 -1.99 6.04 -5.95
N ALA A 94 -0.91 6.49 -5.31
CA ALA A 94 -0.82 7.83 -4.73
C ALA A 94 -0.36 8.91 -5.72
N VAL A 95 0.32 8.54 -6.81
CA VAL A 95 0.97 9.49 -7.72
C VAL A 95 0.00 10.47 -8.36
N ALA A 96 -1.26 10.09 -8.57
CA ALA A 96 -2.27 10.95 -9.17
C ALA A 96 -2.82 12.02 -8.21
N PHE A 97 -2.73 11.82 -6.89
CA PHE A 97 -3.38 12.66 -5.90
C PHE A 97 -2.92 14.12 -5.84
N PRO A 98 -1.63 14.43 -5.99
CA PRO A 98 -1.15 15.82 -6.08
C PRO A 98 -1.68 16.57 -7.31
N PHE A 99 -2.13 15.85 -8.34
CA PHE A 99 -2.60 16.44 -9.60
C PHE A 99 -4.11 16.70 -9.62
N PHE A 100 -4.88 16.13 -8.68
CA PHE A 100 -6.31 16.41 -8.58
C PHE A 100 -6.55 17.80 -7.99
N ALA A 101 -6.92 18.75 -8.85
CA ALA A 101 -7.42 20.06 -8.40
C ALA A 101 -8.92 20.01 -8.06
N ASN A 102 -9.65 19.09 -8.70
CA ASN A 102 -11.08 18.91 -8.56
C ASN A 102 -11.46 17.44 -8.85
N CYS A 103 -12.75 17.11 -8.70
CA CYS A 103 -13.27 15.75 -8.91
C CYS A 103 -13.38 15.30 -10.38
N GLY A 104 -13.09 16.18 -11.35
CA GLY A 104 -13.08 15.90 -12.78
C GLY A 104 -11.67 15.74 -13.39
N GLY A 105 -10.62 15.95 -12.60
CA GLY A 105 -9.23 16.09 -13.07
C GLY A 105 -8.64 17.40 -12.60
#